data_AF-A0A6A3IKW2-F1
#
_entry.id   AF-A0A6A3IKW2-F1
#
_cell.length_a   1.000
_cell.length_b   1.000
_cell.length_c   1.000
_cell.angle_alpha   90.00
_cell.angle_beta   90.00
_cell.angle_gamma   90.00
#
_symmetry.space_group_name_H-M   'P 1'
#
loop_
_entity.id
_entity.type
_entity.pdbx_description
1 polymer ?
#
loop_
_entity_poly.entity_id
_entity_poly.type
_entity_poly.pdbx_seq_one_letter_code
_entity_poly.pdbx_strand_id
1 'polypeptide(L)'
;MSVFSCFRRKRRQVIENFAWGVVDPGGEIMRSLAVSVAAGTLLTATNYVYCGQMKKLAWMLELKRSTDSPIDRKDHTLQRKQCIVCGKKTTNAIGSIGKGTCKICDGSVCYSCKIRQRVSRIVRGGQLVQRKVVVCAKCMIETNRWSAQEAVVDHALGYEFDTMHSAYSFVDTSASSLEELT
;
A
#
# COMPACT_ATOMS: atom_id res chain seq x y z
N MET A 1 20.13 -14.77 18.67
CA MET A 1 20.28 -14.58 17.20
C MET A 1 20.78 -13.17 16.93
N SER A 2 21.93 -13.01 16.29
CA SER A 2 22.45 -11.71 15.84
C SER A 2 22.38 -11.66 14.31
N VAL A 3 21.79 -10.61 13.74
CA VAL A 3 21.56 -10.48 12.30
C VAL A 3 21.94 -9.08 11.83
N PHE A 4 22.44 -8.98 10.59
CA PHE A 4 22.60 -7.72 9.90
C PHE A 4 22.16 -7.83 8.44
N SER A 5 21.70 -6.72 7.88
CA SER A 5 21.34 -6.63 6.46
C SER A 5 21.74 -5.28 5.88
N CYS A 6 22.26 -5.30 4.65
CA CYS A 6 22.67 -4.12 3.90
C CYS A 6 21.98 -4.12 2.54
N PHE A 7 21.41 -2.97 2.17
CA PHE A 7 20.81 -2.76 0.85
C PHE A 7 21.72 -1.93 -0.03
N ARG A 8 21.89 -2.33 -1.28
CA ARG A 8 22.67 -1.60 -2.28
C ARG A 8 21.88 -1.43 -3.57
N ARG A 9 21.77 -0.20 -4.07
CA ARG A 9 21.16 0.06 -5.39
C ARG A 9 22.12 -0.37 -6.50
N LYS A 10 21.74 -1.37 -7.30
CA LYS A 10 22.51 -1.82 -8.49
C LYS A 10 22.18 -0.99 -9.73
N ARG A 11 20.88 -0.77 -9.98
CA ARG A 11 20.33 -0.07 -11.15
C ARG A 11 19.03 0.65 -10.78
N ARG A 12 18.45 1.40 -11.73
CA ARG A 12 17.12 2.00 -11.55
C ARG A 12 16.10 0.90 -11.24
N GLN A 13 15.43 0.99 -10.09
CA GLN A 13 14.45 0.03 -9.57
C GLN A 13 15.01 -1.38 -9.21
N VAL A 14 16.33 -1.56 -9.11
CA VAL A 14 16.93 -2.83 -8.67
C VAL A 14 17.80 -2.60 -7.44
N ILE A 15 17.46 -3.29 -6.35
CA ILE A 15 18.23 -3.32 -5.10
C ILE A 15 18.80 -4.72 -4.88
N GLU A 16 20.02 -4.79 -4.42
CA GLU A 16 20.65 -5.98 -3.88
C GLU A 16 20.48 -5.95 -2.36
N ASN A 17 20.06 -7.07 -1.79
CA ASN A 17 20.00 -7.28 -0.35
C ASN A 17 21.08 -8.29 0.04
N PHE A 18 22.01 -7.88 0.88
CA PHE A 18 22.94 -8.79 1.55
C PHE A 18 22.50 -8.92 3.00
N ALA A 19 22.34 -10.16 3.47
CA ALA A 19 21.92 -10.43 4.83
C ALA A 19 22.72 -11.60 5.40
N TRP A 20 23.11 -11.48 6.65
CA TRP A 20 23.89 -12.50 7.37
C TRP A 20 23.47 -12.52 8.83
N GLY A 21 23.66 -13.67 9.48
CA GLY A 21 23.42 -13.77 10.91
C GLY A 21 24.06 -14.99 11.55
N VAL A 22 24.24 -14.90 12.86
CA VAL A 22 24.64 -16.00 13.73
C VAL A 22 23.43 -16.43 14.55
N VAL A 23 23.14 -17.73 14.51
CA VAL A 23 22.04 -18.34 15.23
C VAL A 23 22.61 -19.34 16.22
N ASP A 24 22.47 -19.03 17.50
CA ASP A 24 22.57 -20.02 18.56
C ASP A 24 21.14 -20.39 18.98
N PRO A 25 20.64 -21.59 18.65
CA PRO A 25 19.30 -21.99 19.03
C PRO A 25 19.12 -22.12 20.55
N GLY A 26 20.16 -22.47 21.31
CA GLY A 26 20.03 -22.90 22.70
C GLY A 26 19.05 -24.09 22.89
N GLY A 27 19.10 -24.75 24.05
CA GLY A 27 18.13 -25.78 24.43
C GLY A 27 18.00 -26.95 23.42
N GLU A 28 16.76 -27.45 23.25
CA GLU A 28 16.45 -28.65 22.45
C GLU A 28 16.11 -28.38 20.97
N ILE A 29 16.27 -27.14 20.49
CA ILE A 29 15.95 -26.82 19.10
C ILE A 29 17.03 -27.35 18.16
N MET A 30 16.63 -28.16 17.18
CA MET A 30 17.54 -28.66 16.15
C MET A 30 18.18 -27.49 15.38
N ARG A 31 19.51 -27.47 15.31
CA ARG A 31 20.26 -26.41 14.60
C ARG A 31 19.80 -26.24 13.14
N SER A 32 19.49 -27.34 12.45
CA SER A 32 18.99 -27.30 11.07
C SER A 32 17.68 -26.52 10.93
N LEU A 33 16.75 -26.72 11.88
CA LEU A 33 15.50 -25.97 11.93
C LEU A 33 15.76 -24.49 12.24
N ALA A 34 16.60 -24.20 13.24
CA ALA A 34 16.91 -22.83 13.63
C ALA A 34 17.57 -22.03 12.50
N VAL A 35 18.52 -22.63 11.78
CA VAL A 35 19.15 -22.03 10.60
C VAL A 35 18.13 -21.82 9.48
N SER A 36 17.25 -22.78 9.22
CA SER A 36 16.21 -22.66 8.20
C SER A 36 15.25 -21.50 8.49
N VAL A 37 14.78 -21.38 9.73
CA VAL A 37 13.91 -20.28 10.17
C VAL A 37 14.62 -18.94 10.02
N ALA A 38 15.85 -18.81 10.52
CA ALA A 38 16.61 -17.57 10.42
C ALA A 38 16.87 -17.18 8.96
N ALA A 39 17.22 -18.12 8.08
CA ALA A 39 17.36 -17.87 6.65
C ALA A 39 16.05 -17.36 6.04
N GLY A 40 14.92 -17.99 6.38
CA GLY A 40 13.59 -17.52 5.99
C GLY A 40 13.32 -16.08 6.43
N THR A 41 13.64 -15.73 7.69
CA THR A 41 13.53 -14.36 8.21
C THR A 41 14.41 -13.37 7.47
N LEU A 42 15.67 -13.70 7.16
CA LEU A 42 16.54 -12.81 6.39
C LEU A 42 16.01 -12.59 4.96
N LEU A 43 15.43 -13.63 4.36
CA LEU A 43 14.82 -13.53 3.03
C LEU A 43 13.56 -12.67 3.00
N THR A 44 12.85 -12.45 4.12
CA THR A 44 11.65 -11.59 4.11
C THR A 44 11.95 -10.15 3.74
N ALA A 45 13.20 -9.69 3.86
CA ALA A 45 13.61 -8.37 3.39
C ALA A 45 13.39 -8.17 1.88
N THR A 46 13.31 -9.25 1.09
CA THR A 46 12.94 -9.18 -0.33
C THR A 46 11.50 -8.69 -0.55
N ASN A 47 10.61 -8.87 0.43
CA ASN A 47 9.23 -8.40 0.37
C ASN A 47 9.14 -6.86 0.48
N TYR A 48 10.19 -6.16 0.91
CA TYR A 48 10.17 -4.70 1.05
C TYR A 48 9.93 -3.98 -0.28
N VAL A 49 10.34 -4.56 -1.41
CA VAL A 49 10.04 -4.00 -2.74
C VAL A 49 8.53 -4.00 -2.96
N TYR A 50 7.88 -5.15 -2.77
CA TYR A 50 6.42 -5.27 -2.93
C TYR A 50 5.66 -4.40 -1.93
N CYS A 51 6.06 -4.43 -0.65
CA CYS A 51 5.47 -3.60 0.39
C CYS A 51 5.58 -2.10 0.06
N GLY A 52 6.73 -1.66 -0.45
CA GLY A 52 6.93 -0.28 -0.91
C GLY A 52 6.03 0.09 -2.07
N GLN A 53 5.90 -0.79 -3.07
CA GLN A 53 4.98 -0.58 -4.19
C GLN A 53 3.52 -0.49 -3.73
N MET A 54 3.10 -1.35 -2.79
CA MET A 54 1.76 -1.31 -2.23
C MET A 54 1.51 -0.07 -1.36
N LYS A 55 2.52 0.41 -0.62
CA LYS A 55 2.43 1.70 0.11
C LYS A 55 2.25 2.87 -0.85
N LYS A 56 3.05 2.95 -1.93
CA LYS A 56 2.87 3.99 -2.97
C LYS A 56 1.48 3.94 -3.58
N LEU A 57 0.98 2.74 -3.89
CA LEU A 57 -0.38 2.56 -4.41
C LEU A 57 -1.45 3.02 -3.41
N ALA A 58 -1.30 2.66 -2.13
CA ALA A 58 -2.24 3.07 -1.09
C ALA A 58 -2.27 4.59 -0.94
N TRP A 59 -1.11 5.23 -0.98
CA TRP A 59 -0.96 6.68 -0.90
C TRP A 59 -1.61 7.41 -2.09
N MET A 60 -1.33 6.98 -3.33
CA MET A 60 -1.96 7.59 -4.52
C MET A 60 -3.50 7.45 -4.52
N LEU A 61 -4.01 6.33 -4.00
CA LEU A 61 -5.45 6.13 -3.86
C LEU A 61 -6.07 7.06 -2.80
N GLU A 62 -5.31 7.44 -1.78
CA GLU A 62 -5.76 8.40 -0.77
C GLU A 62 -5.73 9.82 -1.31
N LEU A 63 -4.64 10.21 -1.98
CA LEU A 63 -4.53 11.51 -2.64
C LEU A 63 -5.70 11.73 -3.62
N LYS A 64 -6.06 10.70 -4.39
CA LYS A 64 -7.21 10.80 -5.26
C LYS A 64 -8.50 11.06 -4.50
N ARG A 65 -8.73 10.37 -3.37
CA ARG A 65 -9.95 10.55 -2.57
C ARG A 65 -10.08 11.96 -2.01
N SER A 66 -8.96 12.59 -1.64
CA SER A 66 -8.99 13.97 -1.15
C SER A 66 -9.21 14.99 -2.27
N THR A 67 -8.76 14.70 -3.49
CA THR A 67 -8.97 15.58 -4.66
C THR A 67 -10.28 15.36 -5.43
N ASP A 68 -11.01 14.25 -5.21
CA ASP A 68 -12.23 13.91 -5.95
C ASP A 68 -13.39 14.83 -5.53
N SER A 69 -13.50 16.00 -6.16
CA SER A 69 -14.66 16.87 -5.98
C SER A 69 -15.91 16.26 -6.66
N PRO A 70 -17.11 16.38 -6.09
CA PRO A 70 -18.34 15.81 -6.67
C PRO A 70 -18.70 16.34 -8.08
N ILE A 71 -18.08 17.43 -8.49
CA ILE A 71 -18.49 18.28 -9.63
C ILE A 71 -17.98 17.71 -10.97
N ASP A 72 -16.88 16.96 -10.99
CA ASP A 72 -16.18 16.52 -12.21
C ASP A 72 -16.78 15.24 -12.86
N ARG A 73 -17.91 14.76 -12.35
CA ARG A 73 -18.45 13.43 -12.69
C ARG A 73 -19.19 13.35 -14.02
N LYS A 74 -19.40 14.47 -14.73
CA LYS A 74 -20.34 14.54 -15.85
C LYS A 74 -19.75 14.21 -17.23
N ASP A 75 -18.45 14.27 -17.45
CA ASP A 75 -17.88 14.15 -18.82
C ASP A 75 -17.34 12.74 -19.19
N HIS A 76 -17.22 11.82 -18.22
CA HIS A 76 -16.57 10.52 -18.44
C HIS A 76 -17.45 9.43 -19.09
N THR A 77 -18.69 9.73 -19.47
CA THR A 77 -19.68 8.73 -19.89
C THR A 77 -19.31 8.05 -21.23
N LEU A 78 -18.59 8.74 -22.12
CA LEU A 78 -18.13 8.21 -23.41
C LEU A 78 -16.86 7.33 -23.28
N GLN A 79 -15.95 7.64 -22.35
CA GLN A 79 -14.73 6.88 -22.05
C GLN A 79 -15.00 5.51 -21.36
N ARG A 80 -16.24 5.25 -20.93
CA ARG A 80 -16.62 4.01 -20.24
C ARG A 80 -16.78 2.78 -21.16
N LYS A 81 -16.84 2.97 -22.48
CA LYS A 81 -17.08 1.87 -23.44
C LYS A 81 -15.80 1.24 -24.02
N GLN A 82 -14.64 1.85 -23.79
CA GLN A 82 -13.36 1.38 -24.31
C GLN A 82 -12.35 1.19 -23.18
N CYS A 83 -11.44 0.24 -23.33
CA CYS A 83 -10.39 0.01 -22.36
C CYS A 83 -9.35 1.13 -22.41
N ILE A 84 -9.11 1.82 -21.30
CA ILE A 84 -8.15 2.92 -21.19
C ILE A 84 -6.69 2.51 -21.50
N VAL A 85 -6.39 1.22 -21.45
CA VAL A 85 -5.05 0.67 -21.72
C VAL A 85 -4.90 0.32 -23.19
N CYS A 86 -5.78 -0.54 -23.72
CA CYS A 86 -5.60 -1.16 -25.04
C CYS A 86 -6.59 -0.70 -26.12
N GLY A 87 -7.53 0.20 -25.82
CA GLY A 87 -8.49 0.68 -26.81
C GLY A 87 -9.54 -0.36 -27.25
N LYS A 88 -9.56 -1.57 -26.67
CA LYS A 88 -10.59 -2.56 -27.02
C LYS A 88 -11.94 -2.15 -26.43
N LYS A 89 -13.02 -2.32 -27.19
CA LYS A 89 -14.38 -2.13 -26.66
C LYS A 89 -14.59 -3.06 -25.46
N THR A 90 -15.09 -2.52 -24.35
CA THR A 90 -15.38 -3.30 -23.14
C THR A 90 -16.80 -3.86 -23.11
N THR A 91 -17.56 -3.65 -24.19
CA THR A 91 -18.91 -4.18 -24.43
C THR A 91 -18.86 -5.21 -25.57
N ASN A 92 -18.67 -6.49 -25.24
CA ASN A 92 -18.91 -7.59 -26.18
C ASN A 92 -20.12 -8.41 -25.71
N ALA A 93 -20.72 -9.17 -26.62
CA ALA A 93 -22.08 -9.73 -26.63
C ALA A 93 -22.53 -10.63 -25.44
N ILE A 94 -21.70 -10.88 -24.42
CA ILE A 94 -22.02 -11.73 -23.25
C ILE A 94 -22.11 -10.90 -21.94
N GLY A 95 -22.37 -9.60 -22.07
CA GLY A 95 -22.56 -8.72 -20.92
C GLY A 95 -21.28 -8.31 -20.21
N SER A 96 -21.45 -7.50 -19.16
CA SER A 96 -20.42 -6.79 -18.39
C SER A 96 -19.44 -7.68 -17.58
N ILE A 97 -19.43 -8.99 -17.82
CA ILE A 97 -18.69 -9.96 -17.01
C ILE A 97 -17.18 -9.75 -17.22
N GLY A 98 -16.50 -9.33 -16.17
CA GLY A 98 -15.03 -9.23 -16.14
C GLY A 98 -14.44 -7.86 -16.45
N LYS A 99 -15.25 -6.84 -16.81
CA LYS A 99 -14.80 -5.44 -16.88
C LYS A 99 -14.54 -4.88 -15.49
N GLY A 100 -13.61 -3.94 -15.37
CA GLY A 100 -13.30 -3.24 -14.13
C GLY A 100 -13.14 -1.75 -14.36
N THR A 101 -13.08 -1.00 -13.27
CA THR A 101 -12.78 0.44 -13.29
C THR A 101 -11.50 0.68 -12.53
N CYS A 102 -10.55 1.38 -13.13
CA CYS A 102 -9.32 1.77 -12.47
C CYS A 102 -9.62 2.75 -11.34
N LYS A 103 -9.22 2.44 -10.10
CA LYS A 103 -9.45 3.33 -8.95
C LYS A 103 -8.58 4.58 -8.93
N ILE A 104 -7.62 4.72 -9.85
CA ILE A 104 -6.76 5.90 -9.98
C ILE A 104 -7.23 6.84 -11.09
N CYS A 105 -7.58 6.34 -12.28
CA CYS A 105 -8.00 7.20 -13.40
C CYS A 105 -9.49 7.10 -13.76
N ASP A 106 -10.28 6.30 -13.04
CA ASP A 106 -11.69 5.97 -13.33
C ASP A 106 -11.99 5.42 -14.73
N GLY A 107 -10.94 5.14 -15.51
CA GLY A 107 -11.05 4.52 -16.81
C GLY A 107 -11.57 3.08 -16.75
N SER A 108 -12.33 2.71 -17.77
CA SER A 108 -12.78 1.33 -18.00
C SER A 108 -11.60 0.44 -18.37
N VAL A 109 -11.55 -0.77 -17.81
CA VAL A 109 -10.44 -1.72 -17.99
C VAL A 109 -10.98 -3.09 -18.38
N CYS A 110 -10.47 -3.66 -19.47
CA CYS A 110 -10.82 -5.01 -19.89
C CYS A 110 -10.19 -6.06 -18.95
N TYR A 111 -10.61 -7.32 -19.10
CA TYR A 111 -10.12 -8.41 -18.28
C TYR A 111 -8.59 -8.56 -18.33
N SER A 112 -7.98 -8.45 -19.50
CA SER A 112 -6.52 -8.63 -19.68
C SER A 112 -5.69 -7.45 -19.19
N CYS A 113 -6.28 -6.26 -19.04
CA CYS A 113 -5.55 -5.04 -18.65
C CYS A 113 -5.79 -4.64 -17.19
N LYS A 114 -6.69 -5.33 -16.48
CA LYS A 114 -6.97 -5.04 -15.07
C LYS A 114 -5.92 -5.71 -14.19
N ILE A 115 -5.36 -4.93 -13.27
CA ILE A 115 -4.44 -5.40 -12.25
C ILE A 115 -5.18 -5.34 -10.92
N ARG A 116 -5.34 -6.49 -10.28
CA ARG A 116 -5.94 -6.59 -8.95
C ARG A 116 -4.82 -6.54 -7.92
N GLN A 117 -4.92 -5.60 -6.99
CA GLN A 117 -3.98 -5.48 -5.87
C GLN A 117 -4.72 -5.51 -4.55
N ARG A 118 -4.01 -5.92 -3.49
CA ARG A 118 -4.48 -5.82 -2.11
C ARG A 118 -3.60 -4.82 -1.38
N VAL A 119 -4.14 -3.62 -1.18
CA VAL A 119 -3.46 -2.58 -0.40
C VAL A 119 -3.78 -2.75 1.06
N SER A 120 -2.76 -2.65 1.90
CA SER A 120 -2.86 -2.74 3.35
C SER A 120 -2.56 -1.38 3.96
N ARG A 121 -3.38 -0.93 4.90
CA ARG A 121 -3.22 0.33 5.65
C ARG A 121 -3.45 0.04 7.12
N ILE A 122 -2.58 0.56 7.97
CA ILE A 122 -2.82 0.59 9.42
C ILE A 122 -3.73 1.80 9.67
N VAL A 123 -4.90 1.56 10.25
CA VAL A 123 -5.84 2.63 10.64
C VAL A 123 -5.58 3.08 12.07
N ARG A 124 -6.22 4.17 12.48
CA ARG A 124 -6.21 4.64 13.88
C ARG A 124 -6.58 3.49 14.81
N GLY A 125 -5.80 3.29 15.88
CA GLY A 125 -5.91 2.14 16.78
C GLY A 125 -5.06 0.92 16.39
N GLY A 126 -4.18 1.03 15.38
CA GLY A 126 -3.19 0.00 15.05
C GLY A 126 -3.72 -1.18 14.23
N GLN A 127 -5.01 -1.19 13.87
CA GLN A 127 -5.60 -2.29 13.13
C GLN A 127 -5.16 -2.27 11.65
N LEU A 128 -4.80 -3.44 11.12
CA LEU A 128 -4.48 -3.59 9.70
C LEU A 128 -5.76 -3.77 8.86
N VAL A 129 -6.07 -2.78 8.04
CA VAL A 129 -7.18 -2.84 7.09
C VAL A 129 -6.65 -3.16 5.69
N GLN A 130 -7.23 -4.17 5.05
CA GLN A 130 -6.87 -4.57 3.69
C GLN A 130 -8.03 -4.31 2.72
N ARG A 131 -7.74 -3.68 1.59
CA ARG A 131 -8.73 -3.40 0.54
C ARG A 131 -8.25 -3.96 -0.80
N LYS A 132 -9.14 -4.70 -1.47
CA LYS A 132 -8.93 -5.14 -2.86
C LYS A 132 -9.23 -3.96 -3.78
N VAL A 133 -8.31 -3.64 -4.67
CA VAL A 133 -8.45 -2.54 -5.64
C VAL A 133 -8.14 -3.03 -7.04
N VAL A 134 -8.77 -2.39 -8.03
CA VAL A 134 -8.46 -2.58 -9.45
C VAL A 134 -7.77 -1.33 -9.94
N VAL A 135 -6.61 -1.50 -10.55
CA VAL A 135 -5.88 -0.44 -11.26
C VAL A 135 -5.55 -0.90 -12.68
N CYS A 136 -5.44 0.04 -13.61
CA CYS A 136 -5.00 -0.27 -14.96
C CYS A 136 -3.47 -0.35 -15.01
N ALA A 137 -2.93 -1.07 -16.00
CA ALA A 137 -1.48 -1.21 -16.17
C ALA A 137 -0.73 0.13 -16.26
N LYS A 138 -1.31 1.12 -16.96
CA LYS A 138 -0.73 2.48 -17.06
C LYS A 138 -0.57 3.12 -15.69
N CYS A 139 -1.64 3.17 -14.89
CA CYS A 139 -1.58 3.75 -13.54
C CYS A 139 -0.64 2.96 -12.62
N MET A 140 -0.59 1.63 -12.71
CA MET A 140 0.32 0.83 -11.88
C MET A 140 1.81 1.14 -12.19
N ILE A 141 2.16 1.30 -13.47
CA ILE A 141 3.52 1.68 -13.89
C ILE A 141 3.87 3.06 -13.33
N GLU A 142 2.96 4.03 -13.47
CA GLU A 142 3.16 5.38 -12.94
C GLU A 142 3.31 5.34 -11.42
N THR A 143 2.43 4.67 -10.69
CA THR A 143 2.55 4.49 -9.23
C THR A 143 3.92 3.96 -8.80
N ASN A 144 4.47 2.99 -9.54
CA ASN A 144 5.79 2.44 -9.21
C ASN A 144 6.95 3.41 -9.46
N ARG A 145 6.76 4.42 -10.32
CA ARG A 145 7.74 5.49 -10.60
C ARG A 145 7.74 6.61 -9.57
N TRP A 146 6.67 6.80 -8.81
CA TRP A 146 6.59 7.83 -7.79
C TRP A 146 7.63 7.65 -6.69
N SER A 147 8.01 8.75 -6.05
CA SER A 147 8.98 8.75 -4.96
C SER A 147 8.48 7.93 -3.78
N ALA A 148 9.33 7.05 -3.24
CA ALA A 148 9.00 6.36 -2.00
C ALA A 148 9.12 7.31 -0.80
N GLN A 149 10.04 8.28 -0.87
CA GLN A 149 10.26 9.24 0.19
C GLN A 149 9.03 10.10 0.44
N GLU A 150 8.39 10.61 -0.62
CA GLU A 150 7.18 11.45 -0.49
C GLU A 150 6.06 10.70 0.22
N ALA A 151 5.79 9.45 -0.19
CA ALA A 151 4.76 8.63 0.45
C ALA A 151 5.06 8.31 1.91
N VAL A 152 6.35 8.21 2.29
CA VAL A 152 6.77 7.96 3.67
C VAL A 152 6.65 9.22 4.51
N VAL A 153 7.10 10.37 4.00
CA VAL A 153 7.02 11.66 4.70
C VAL A 153 5.56 12.02 4.96
N ASP A 154 4.70 11.93 3.94
CA ASP A 154 3.27 12.20 4.09
C ASP A 154 2.63 11.25 5.13
N HIS A 155 3.00 9.97 5.11
CA HIS A 155 2.51 9.01 6.10
C HIS A 155 3.00 9.30 7.51
N ALA A 156 4.27 9.72 7.68
CA ALA A 156 4.84 10.06 8.97
C ALA A 156 4.16 11.30 9.56
N LEU A 157 3.99 12.35 8.76
CA LEU A 157 3.31 13.58 9.17
C LEU A 157 1.83 13.31 9.52
N GLY A 158 1.14 12.49 8.72
CA GLY A 158 -0.23 12.08 9.02
C GLY A 158 -0.33 11.24 10.30
N TYR A 159 0.66 10.37 10.57
CA TYR A 159 0.72 9.59 11.82
C TYR A 159 1.01 10.46 13.04
N GLU A 160 1.92 11.43 12.94
CA GLU A 160 2.22 12.38 14.01
C GLU A 160 0.99 13.24 14.33
N PHE A 161 0.29 13.75 13.30
CA PHE A 161 -0.95 14.50 13.49
C PHE A 161 -2.05 13.66 14.15
N ASP A 162 -2.21 12.40 13.74
CA ASP A 162 -3.18 11.48 14.33
C ASP A 162 -2.82 11.09 15.78
N THR A 163 -1.53 10.95 16.08
CA THR A 163 -1.03 10.65 17.44
C THR A 163 -1.23 11.85 18.35
N MET A 164 -0.90 13.05 17.88
CA MET A 164 -1.16 14.30 18.59
C MET A 164 -2.67 14.46 18.85
N HIS A 165 -3.53 14.32 17.84
CA HIS A 165 -4.98 14.45 18.01
C HIS A 165 -5.57 13.35 18.93
N SER A 166 -5.02 12.14 18.93
CA SER A 166 -5.40 11.08 19.88
C SER A 166 -4.95 11.41 21.30
N ALA A 167 -3.75 11.98 21.47
CA ALA A 167 -3.28 12.46 22.76
C ALA A 167 -4.13 13.63 23.27
N TYR A 168 -4.42 14.64 22.43
CA TYR A 168 -5.28 15.78 22.79
C TYR A 168 -6.70 15.36 23.13
N SER A 169 -7.33 14.48 22.35
CA SER A 169 -8.69 13.97 22.66
C SER A 169 -8.74 13.15 23.94
N PHE A 170 -7.66 12.42 24.28
CA PHE A 170 -7.52 11.79 25.59
C PHE A 170 -7.39 12.83 26.70
N VAL A 171 -6.60 13.90 26.49
CA VAL A 171 -6.42 14.97 27.47
C VAL A 171 -7.72 15.76 27.69
N ASP A 172 -8.48 16.08 26.63
CA ASP A 172 -9.78 16.78 26.71
C ASP A 172 -10.83 15.95 27.46
N THR A 173 -10.83 14.63 27.28
CA THR A 173 -11.74 13.73 28.03
C THR A 173 -11.39 13.73 29.53
N SER A 174 -10.10 13.80 29.87
CA SER A 174 -9.66 13.92 31.27
C SER A 174 -9.83 15.33 31.86
N ALA A 175 -9.78 16.39 31.05
CA ALA A 175 -9.99 17.77 31.50
C ALA A 175 -11.49 18.07 31.73
N SER A 176 -12.37 17.58 30.86
CA SER A 176 -13.83 17.69 31.03
C SER A 176 -14.35 16.93 32.26
N SER A 177 -13.60 15.95 32.77
CA SER A 177 -13.97 15.19 33.97
C SER A 177 -13.59 15.91 35.27
N LEU A 178 -12.82 17.00 35.21
CA LEU A 178 -12.37 17.75 36.40
C LEU A 178 -13.20 19.02 36.65
N GLU A 179 -13.96 19.51 35.67
CA GLU A 179 -14.81 20.71 35.81
C GLU A 179 -16.23 20.41 36.36
N GLU A 180 -16.61 19.14 36.54
CA GLU A 180 -17.89 18.75 37.16
C GLU A 180 -17.82 18.57 38.70
N LEU A 181 -16.72 18.96 39.35
CA LEU A 181 -16.50 18.78 40.80
C LEU A 181 -16.13 20.06 41.58
N THR A 182 -16.44 21.23 41.04
CA THR A 182 -16.40 22.51 41.78
C THR A 182 -17.72 23.24 41.75
#